data_AF-A0A521E6B2-F1
#
_entry.id   AF-A0A521E6B2-F1
#
_cell.length_a   1.000
_cell.length_b   1.000
_cell.length_c   1.000
_cell.angle_alpha   90.00
_cell.angle_beta   90.00
_cell.angle_gamma   90.00
#
_symmetry.space_group_name_H-M   'P 1'
#
loop_
_entity.id
_entity.type
_entity.pdbx_description
1 polymer ?
#
loop_
_entity_poly.entity_id
_entity_poly.type
_entity_poly.pdbx_seq_one_letter_code
_entity_poly.pdbx_strand_id
1 'polypeptide(L)' 'TEPKVDEMNRKLFRYLNFYNFVRPHQGLGYKTPVEKFEEYIKKHQGVHHVLNENIRLQ' A
#
# COMPACT_ATOMS: atom_id res chain seq x y z
N THR A 1 14.84 27.32 -13.25
CA THR A 1 14.80 27.28 -11.77
C THR A 1 14.72 25.84 -11.36
N GLU A 2 15.56 25.35 -10.45
CA GLU A 2 15.38 24.01 -9.91
C GLU A 2 13.96 23.89 -9.33
N PRO A 3 13.22 22.82 -9.67
CA PRO A 3 11.96 22.56 -8.98
C PRO A 3 12.28 22.45 -7.50
N LYS A 4 11.72 23.35 -6.69
CA LYS A 4 11.91 23.32 -5.24
C LYS A 4 11.42 21.95 -4.76
N VAL A 5 12.24 21.25 -3.99
CA VAL A 5 11.99 19.90 -3.46
C VAL A 5 10.54 19.71 -2.99
N ASP A 6 9.94 20.73 -2.36
CA ASP A 6 8.54 20.74 -1.93
C ASP A 6 7.52 20.52 -3.05
N GLU A 7 7.73 21.11 -4.23
CA GLU A 7 6.86 20.93 -5.39
C GLU A 7 6.95 19.50 -5.92
N MET A 8 8.17 18.95 -6.00
CA MET A 8 8.37 17.56 -6.41
C MET A 8 7.74 16.59 -5.42
N ASN A 9 7.90 16.84 -4.11
CA ASN A 9 7.28 16.05 -3.06
C ASN A 9 5.75 16.09 -3.18
N ARG A 10 5.14 17.26 -3.40
CA ARG A 10 3.69 17.36 -3.62
C ARG A 10 3.22 16.54 -4.81
N LYS A 11 3.95 16.59 -5.94
CA LYS A 11 3.62 15.78 -7.13
C LYS A 11 3.75 14.28 -6.85
N LEU A 12 4.82 13.86 -6.16
CA LEU A 12 5.04 12.47 -5.78
C LEU A 12 3.95 11.94 -4.85
N PHE A 13 3.60 12.68 -3.79
CA PHE A 13 2.54 12.28 -2.86
C PHE A 13 1.20 12.14 -3.57
N ARG A 14 0.86 13.08 -4.46
CA ARG A 14 -0.38 12.99 -5.26
C ARG A 14 -0.37 11.75 -6.15
N TYR A 15 0.74 11.46 -6.82
CA TYR A 15 0.89 10.28 -7.65
C TYR A 15 0.72 8.99 -6.83
N LEU A 16 1.43 8.87 -5.69
CA LEU A 16 1.37 7.70 -4.83
C LEU A 16 -0.04 7.46 -4.29
N ASN A 17 -0.74 8.53 -3.88
CA ASN A 17 -2.13 8.41 -3.44
C ASN A 17 -3.03 7.86 -4.56
N PHE A 18 -2.97 8.46 -5.76
CA PHE A 18 -3.78 8.02 -6.89
C PHE A 18 -3.43 6.58 -7.32
N TYR A 19 -2.15 6.23 -7.41
CA TYR A 19 -1.68 4.90 -7.76
C TYR A 19 -2.14 3.84 -6.75
N ASN A 20 -1.97 4.11 -5.46
CA ASN A 20 -2.23 3.11 -4.42
C ASN A 20 -3.72 2.91 -4.12
N PHE A 21 -4.54 3.97 -4.24
CA PHE A 21 -5.93 3.95 -3.73
C PHE A 21 -7.01 4.13 -4.80
N VAL A 22 -6.68 4.67 -5.97
CA VAL A 22 -7.69 5.03 -6.97
C VAL A 22 -7.53 4.26 -8.28
N ARG A 23 -6.29 4.01 -8.72
CA ARG A 23 -6.01 3.42 -10.03
C ARG A 23 -6.01 1.90 -9.99
N PRO A 24 -6.92 1.22 -10.70
CA PRO A 24 -6.86 -0.23 -10.84
C PRO A 24 -5.77 -0.64 -11.84
N HIS A 25 -5.12 -1.77 -11.58
CA HIS A 25 -4.04 -2.28 -12.41
C HIS A 25 -4.40 -3.64 -13.00
N GLN A 26 -4.22 -3.82 -14.31
CA GLN A 26 -4.50 -5.10 -14.99
C GLN A 26 -3.70 -6.26 -14.39
N GLY A 27 -2.41 -6.05 -14.08
CA GLY A 27 -1.57 -7.07 -13.42
C GLY A 27 -2.01 -7.44 -11.99
N LEU A 28 -2.89 -6.63 -11.38
CA LEU A 28 -3.52 -6.90 -10.11
C LEU A 28 -4.96 -7.42 -10.27
N GLY A 29 -5.35 -7.88 -11.46
CA GLY A 29 -6.72 -8.31 -11.73
C GLY A 29 -7.72 -7.15 -11.62
N TYR A 30 -7.35 -5.99 -12.15
CA TYR A 30 -8.11 -4.74 -12.11
C TYR A 30 -8.45 -4.26 -10.69
N LYS A 31 -7.49 -4.40 -9.78
CA LYS A 31 -7.53 -3.84 -8.42
C LYS A 31 -6.44 -2.82 -8.19
N THR A 32 -6.65 -1.95 -7.21
CA THR A 32 -5.64 -1.07 -6.65
C THR A 32 -4.65 -1.87 -5.78
N PRO A 33 -3.42 -1.37 -5.56
CA PRO A 33 -2.47 -1.98 -4.64
C PRO A 33 -3.04 -2.18 -3.23
N VAL A 34 -3.82 -1.22 -2.71
CA VAL A 34 -4.44 -1.31 -1.38
C VAL A 34 -5.46 -2.43 -1.32
N GLU A 35 -6.36 -2.53 -2.30
CA GLU A 35 -7.32 -3.64 -2.36
C GLU A 35 -6.61 -5.00 -2.41
N LYS A 36 -5.51 -5.10 -3.17
CA LYS A 36 -4.72 -6.34 -3.19
C LYS A 36 -4.06 -6.67 -1.86
N PHE A 37 -3.56 -5.66 -1.17
CA PHE A 37 -3.01 -5.83 0.16
C PHE A 37 -4.08 -6.27 1.16
N GLU A 38 -5.28 -5.69 1.12
CA GLU A 38 -6.39 -6.12 1.96
C GLU A 38 -6.82 -7.57 1.67
N GLU A 39 -6.87 -7.98 0.40
CA GLU A 39 -7.13 -9.38 0.03
C GLU A 39 -6.09 -10.32 0.60
N TYR A 40 -4.81 -9.93 0.48
CA TYR A 40 -3.70 -10.66 1.06
C TYR A 40 -3.90 -10.81 2.58
N ILE A 41 -4.11 -9.70 3.29
CA ILE A 41 -4.31 -9.72 4.74
C ILE A 41 -5.52 -10.58 5.12
N LYS A 42 -6.67 -10.46 4.46
CA LYS A 42 -7.87 -11.28 4.74
C LYS A 42 -7.60 -12.77 4.54
N LYS A 43 -6.91 -13.14 3.45
CA LYS A 43 -6.52 -14.53 3.17
C LYS A 43 -5.57 -15.09 4.23
N HIS A 44 -4.67 -14.26 4.74
CA HIS A 44 -3.69 -14.68 5.75
C HIS A 44 -4.27 -14.59 7.17
N GLN A 45 -5.24 -13.72 7.46
CA GLN A 45 -5.88 -13.64 8.77
C GLN A 45 -6.67 -14.90 9.14
N GLY A 46 -7.17 -15.67 8.17
CA GLY A 46 -7.70 -17.02 8.40
C GLY A 46 -6.64 -18.06 8.83
N VAL A 47 -5.36 -17.78 8.61
CA VAL A 47 -4.19 -18.63 8.91
C VAL A 47 -3.38 -18.09 10.12
N HIS A 48 -3.59 -16.83 10.50
CA HIS A 48 -2.81 -16.10 11.52
C HIS A 48 -3.37 -16.18 12.97
N HIS A 49 -4.17 -17.20 13.32
CA HIS A 49 -4.37 -17.48 14.75
C HIS A 49 -3.10 -18.01 15.45
N VAL A 50 -1.99 -18.23 14.72
CA VAL A 50 -0.78 -18.87 15.28
C VAL A 50 0.51 -18.05 15.14
N LEU A 51 0.50 -16.81 14.65
CA LEU A 51 1.76 -16.04 14.54
C LEU A 51 1.60 -14.60 15.01
N ASN A 52 1.61 -14.43 16.33
CA ASN A 52 1.98 -13.18 16.99
C ASN A 52 3.15 -13.45 17.93
N GLU A 53 4.37 -13.63 17.39
CA GLU A 53 5.60 -13.77 18.18
C GLU A 53 6.44 -12.48 18.27
N ASN A 54 5.92 -11.32 17.86
CA ASN A 54 6.73 -10.09 17.85
C ASN A 54 6.22 -8.95 18.75
N ILE A 55 5.47 -9.23 19.82
CA ILE A 55 5.20 -8.24 20.89
C ILE A 55 5.95 -8.64 22.17
N ARG A 56 7.27 -8.82 22.12
CA ARG A 56 8.17 -8.77 23.31
C ARG A 56 9.61 -8.39 22.94
N LEU A 57 9.80 -7.34 22.16
CA LEU A 57 11.03 -6.55 22.27
C LEU A 57 10.72 -5.35 23.18
N GLN A 58 10.69 -5.64 24.50
CA GLN A 58 10.95 -4.64 25.53
C GLN A 58 12.45 -4.59 25.78
#